data_AF-A0A936JSC8-F1
#
_entry.id   AF-A0A936JSC8-F1
#
_cell.length_a   1.000
_cell.length_b   1.000
_cell.length_c   1.000
_cell.angle_alpha   90.00
_cell.angle_beta   90.00
_cell.angle_gamma   90.00
#
_symmetry.space_group_name_H-M   'P 1'
#
loop_
_entity.id
_entity.type
_entity.pdbx_description
1 polymer ?
#
loop_
_entity_poly.entity_id
_entity_poly.type
_entity_poly.pdbx_seq_one_letter_code
_entity_poly.pdbx_strand_id
1 'polypeptide(L)'
;MDLRPFCLAHDSAAFLPAEYLGADGLEPEIRAVLREVPGLSGEHLDLFDRGFRLYRKRAASLFDRAPGSWLPPRKANLLVITDPRRVRPYSQPFLGVTWCLHASDLDPRLSNEEWVCYQIFHVERLAFLRSVRASVCFNSSYFLTLDDDEKRAFARAASRATRPDARAFLALARALPWIEKLYHSPLREPRPDHPEPLGHVDGADLLIPRSVRPDLVELLGAFESNARDVEAAFLASQAETFPGDAPVDELCAFLESARPDVEIVDGTGKTVYSPEFVGGLDEVRAALKGLASWAGASLEADLRLVDEKSRMVLASLRDPDILSRTSDVVEQDGGVYIRADRRRIVYTLNQPSFDTIREEGSPFHRQLLAARVVHEWGHLVHEARLIEVPETRRAEYDEAVGALEQCWTDIVEAMPARLEEDVTDELEGMGATRASAGRALARATLSRLSDYVSNVFFRKYLTPDELSCYVRTNVRHHLNEELGPLAQLVRHAMEFQYLALAEISDPMGYFLGTSYFEGYFLRTGVFTEQRVRALFDATARVCACYELDRAAFVE
;
A
#
# COMPACT_ATOMS: atom_id res chain seq x y z
N MET A 1 -14.27 -1.65 -18.62
CA MET A 1 -13.74 -0.38 -18.06
C MET A 1 -12.62 0.08 -18.97
N ASP A 2 -12.56 1.37 -19.35
CA ASP A 2 -11.36 1.90 -19.99
C ASP A 2 -10.27 2.03 -18.92
N LEU A 3 -9.14 1.32 -19.10
CA LEU A 3 -8.06 1.29 -18.11
C LEU A 3 -7.15 2.52 -18.20
N ARG A 4 -7.20 3.28 -19.30
CA ARG A 4 -6.24 4.38 -19.54
C ARG A 4 -6.25 5.45 -18.46
N PRO A 5 -7.41 6.01 -18.02
CA PRO A 5 -7.40 7.08 -17.01
C PRO A 5 -6.72 6.66 -15.71
N PHE A 6 -6.92 5.42 -15.30
CA PHE A 6 -6.30 4.84 -14.12
C PHE A 6 -4.83 4.51 -14.32
N CYS A 7 -4.48 3.82 -15.41
CA CYS A 7 -3.12 3.35 -15.66
C CYS A 7 -2.15 4.49 -16.02
N LEU A 8 -2.67 5.58 -16.59
CA LEU A 8 -1.91 6.75 -17.05
C LEU A 8 -2.25 8.00 -16.21
N ALA A 9 -2.67 7.82 -14.96
CA ALA A 9 -3.06 8.91 -14.07
C ALA A 9 -1.94 9.91 -13.74
N HIS A 10 -0.69 9.62 -14.12
CA HIS A 10 0.47 10.48 -13.88
C HIS A 10 1.40 10.50 -15.09
N ASP A 11 1.79 11.68 -15.58
CA ASP A 11 2.56 11.81 -16.84
C ASP A 11 3.95 11.15 -16.81
N SER A 12 4.48 10.90 -15.61
CA SER A 12 5.83 10.36 -15.38
C SER A 12 5.86 8.94 -14.84
N ALA A 13 4.72 8.25 -14.81
CA ALA A 13 4.64 6.85 -14.46
C ALA A 13 3.47 6.15 -15.13
N ALA A 14 3.64 4.87 -15.43
CA ALA A 14 2.55 4.00 -15.81
C ALA A 14 2.23 3.04 -14.67
N PHE A 15 0.94 2.79 -14.43
CA PHE A 15 0.48 1.87 -13.41
C PHE A 15 -0.18 0.64 -14.05
N LEU A 16 0.24 -0.54 -13.59
CA LEU A 16 -0.31 -1.83 -13.95
C LEU A 16 -1.08 -2.39 -12.73
N PRO A 17 -2.40 -2.53 -12.82
CA PRO A 17 -3.18 -3.19 -11.78
C PRO A 17 -2.86 -4.69 -11.69
N ALA A 18 -2.79 -5.22 -10.47
CA ALA A 18 -2.35 -6.60 -10.22
C ALA A 18 -3.23 -7.68 -10.90
N GLU A 19 -4.52 -7.41 -11.12
CA GLU A 19 -5.44 -8.34 -11.78
C GLU A 19 -5.14 -8.55 -13.27
N TYR A 20 -4.41 -7.62 -13.90
CA TYR A 20 -3.94 -7.74 -15.29
C TYR A 20 -2.52 -8.32 -15.40
N LEU A 21 -2.01 -8.87 -14.31
CA LEU A 21 -0.75 -9.61 -14.27
C LEU A 21 -1.06 -11.10 -14.10
N GLY A 22 -0.99 -11.86 -15.19
CA GLY A 22 -1.30 -13.29 -15.25
C GLY A 22 -0.24 -14.21 -14.65
N ALA A 23 -0.32 -15.50 -14.97
CA ALA A 23 0.76 -16.45 -14.67
C ALA A 23 2.01 -16.20 -15.53
N ASP A 24 1.79 -15.81 -16.78
CA ASP A 24 2.84 -15.69 -17.79
C ASP A 24 3.33 -14.26 -18.03
N GLY A 25 2.75 -13.27 -17.36
CA GLY A 25 3.09 -11.86 -17.55
C GLY A 25 1.84 -10.98 -17.74
N LEU A 26 2.00 -9.91 -18.50
CA LEU A 26 0.95 -8.92 -18.78
C LEU A 26 -0.18 -9.50 -19.63
N GLU A 27 -1.42 -9.27 -19.21
CA GLU A 27 -2.59 -9.58 -20.04
C GLU A 27 -2.65 -8.68 -21.30
N PRO A 28 -3.27 -9.13 -22.40
CA PRO A 28 -3.29 -8.39 -23.66
C PRO A 28 -3.86 -6.98 -23.56
N GLU A 29 -4.89 -6.78 -22.73
CA GLU A 29 -5.58 -5.51 -22.55
C GLU A 29 -4.65 -4.45 -21.98
N ILE A 30 -3.93 -4.77 -20.89
CA ILE A 30 -3.02 -3.81 -20.26
C ILE A 30 -1.76 -3.60 -21.10
N ARG A 31 -1.31 -4.63 -21.82
CA ARG A 31 -0.20 -4.53 -22.76
C ARG A 31 -0.51 -3.53 -23.89
N ALA A 32 -1.76 -3.42 -24.32
CA ALA A 32 -2.16 -2.41 -25.32
C ALA A 32 -2.04 -0.99 -24.76
N VAL A 33 -2.49 -0.75 -23.53
CA VAL A 33 -2.40 0.55 -22.84
C VAL A 33 -0.95 0.96 -22.59
N LEU A 34 -0.11 0.04 -22.08
CA LEU A 34 1.29 0.35 -21.76
C LEU A 34 2.15 0.69 -22.98
N ARG A 35 1.76 0.28 -24.19
CA ARG A 35 2.45 0.67 -25.44
C ARG A 35 2.22 2.12 -25.84
N GLU A 36 1.21 2.78 -25.28
CA GLU A 36 0.95 4.21 -25.49
C GLU A 36 1.91 5.07 -24.65
N VAL A 37 2.58 4.48 -23.66
CA VAL A 37 3.49 5.17 -22.73
C VAL A 37 4.83 5.47 -23.43
N PRO A 38 5.26 6.74 -23.49
CA PRO A 38 6.58 7.08 -24.00
C PRO A 38 7.69 6.33 -23.25
N GLY A 39 8.56 5.65 -23.99
CA GLY A 39 9.66 4.87 -23.42
C GLY A 39 9.35 3.39 -23.15
N LEU A 40 8.12 2.92 -23.37
CA LEU A 40 7.77 1.50 -23.25
C LEU A 40 7.43 0.90 -24.63
N SER A 41 8.36 0.17 -25.22
CA SER A 41 8.13 -0.58 -26.46
C SER A 41 7.62 -2.00 -26.18
N GLY A 42 7.15 -2.71 -27.22
CA GLY A 42 6.79 -4.13 -27.10
C GLY A 42 7.92 -5.00 -26.55
N GLU A 43 9.18 -4.71 -26.91
CA GLU A 43 10.35 -5.44 -26.39
C GLU A 43 10.58 -5.20 -24.90
N HIS A 44 10.23 -4.02 -24.38
CA HIS A 44 10.30 -3.73 -22.94
C HIS A 44 9.30 -4.59 -22.17
N LEU A 45 8.06 -4.68 -22.69
CA LEU A 45 7.01 -5.49 -22.10
C LEU A 45 7.32 -7.00 -22.20
N ASP A 46 7.90 -7.45 -23.31
CA ASP A 46 8.36 -8.83 -23.45
C ASP A 46 9.51 -9.16 -22.47
N LEU A 47 10.40 -8.20 -22.20
CA LEU A 47 11.45 -8.35 -21.20
C LEU A 47 10.88 -8.42 -19.78
N PHE A 48 9.89 -7.59 -19.46
CA PHE A 48 9.16 -7.68 -18.19
C PHE A 48 8.55 -9.07 -18.01
N ASP A 49 7.81 -9.59 -19.01
CA ASP A 49 7.15 -10.89 -18.91
C ASP A 49 8.16 -12.03 -18.69
N ARG A 50 9.32 -12.00 -19.37
CA ARG A 50 10.40 -12.98 -19.14
C ARG A 50 10.95 -12.90 -17.71
N GLY A 51 11.25 -11.68 -17.24
CA GLY A 51 11.75 -11.45 -15.88
C GLY A 51 10.73 -11.84 -14.80
N PHE A 52 9.45 -11.55 -15.01
CA PHE A 52 8.37 -11.89 -14.10
C PHE A 52 8.14 -13.40 -14.01
N ARG A 53 8.15 -14.13 -15.13
CA ARG A 53 8.09 -15.61 -15.11
C ARG A 53 9.29 -16.20 -14.35
N LEU A 54 10.49 -15.63 -14.54
CA LEU A 54 11.68 -16.04 -13.81
C LEU A 54 11.53 -15.78 -12.30
N TYR A 55 11.04 -14.60 -11.91
CA TYR A 55 10.70 -14.27 -10.52
C TYR A 55 9.73 -15.29 -9.93
N ARG A 56 8.60 -15.59 -10.58
CA ARG A 56 7.60 -16.53 -10.06
C ARG A 56 8.20 -17.92 -9.80
N LYS A 57 8.95 -18.44 -10.77
CA LYS A 57 9.62 -19.74 -10.66
C LYS A 57 10.62 -19.74 -9.50
N ARG A 58 11.44 -18.69 -9.41
CA ARG A 58 12.50 -18.60 -8.40
C ARG A 58 11.94 -18.35 -7.01
N ALA A 59 10.92 -17.51 -6.86
CA ALA A 59 10.25 -17.23 -5.59
C ALA A 59 9.56 -18.49 -5.05
N ALA A 60 8.85 -19.24 -5.90
CA ALA A 60 8.29 -20.54 -5.52
C ALA A 60 9.38 -21.50 -5.00
N SER A 61 10.47 -21.65 -5.76
CA SER A 61 11.57 -22.54 -5.38
C SER A 61 12.27 -22.13 -4.09
N LEU A 62 12.49 -20.83 -3.89
CA LEU A 62 13.11 -20.29 -2.68
C LEU A 62 12.19 -20.45 -1.46
N PHE A 63 10.90 -20.14 -1.60
CA PHE A 63 9.91 -20.33 -0.55
C PHE A 63 9.78 -21.79 -0.14
N ASP A 64 9.68 -22.72 -1.10
CA ASP A 64 9.55 -24.15 -0.79
C ASP A 64 10.77 -24.70 -0.04
N ARG A 65 11.96 -24.17 -0.33
CA ARG A 65 13.22 -24.59 0.33
C ARG A 65 13.45 -23.88 1.66
N ALA A 66 13.00 -22.64 1.81
CA ALA A 66 13.34 -21.77 2.93
C ALA A 66 12.18 -20.82 3.29
N PRO A 67 11.02 -21.36 3.74
CA PRO A 67 9.79 -20.58 3.91
C PRO A 67 9.82 -19.55 5.04
N GLY A 68 10.80 -19.65 5.97
CA GLY A 68 11.03 -18.65 7.02
C GLY A 68 11.75 -17.39 6.55
N SER A 69 12.55 -17.51 5.48
CA SER A 69 13.39 -16.41 4.95
C SER A 69 12.88 -15.82 3.64
N TRP A 70 12.15 -16.61 2.87
CA TRP A 70 11.63 -16.23 1.56
C TRP A 70 10.12 -16.09 1.59
N LEU A 71 9.63 -15.16 0.75
CA LEU A 71 8.21 -14.92 0.57
C LEU A 71 7.70 -15.81 -0.58
N PRO A 72 6.46 -16.32 -0.52
CA PRO A 72 5.87 -17.04 -1.64
C PRO A 72 5.68 -16.11 -2.83
N PRO A 73 5.64 -16.64 -4.07
CA PRO A 73 5.39 -15.82 -5.25
C PRO A 73 4.02 -15.15 -5.11
N ARG A 74 3.96 -13.87 -5.46
CA ARG A 74 2.69 -13.15 -5.52
C ARG A 74 2.60 -12.32 -6.80
N LYS A 75 1.43 -11.74 -7.01
CA LYS A 75 1.22 -10.62 -7.92
C LYS A 75 1.17 -9.35 -7.07
N ALA A 76 1.61 -8.24 -7.63
CA ALA A 76 1.45 -6.92 -7.03
C ALA A 76 1.04 -5.94 -8.11
N ASN A 77 0.51 -4.80 -7.68
CA ASN A 77 0.41 -3.67 -8.58
C ASN A 77 1.82 -3.24 -8.98
N LEU A 78 2.02 -2.73 -10.19
CA LEU A 78 3.33 -2.29 -10.67
C LEU A 78 3.26 -0.84 -11.11
N LEU A 79 4.10 -0.01 -10.49
CA LEU A 79 4.40 1.34 -10.92
C LEU A 79 5.69 1.31 -11.76
N VAL A 80 5.60 1.72 -13.03
CA VAL A 80 6.76 1.89 -13.92
C VAL A 80 7.05 3.37 -14.07
N ILE A 81 8.13 3.84 -13.44
CA ILE A 81 8.55 5.24 -13.49
C ILE A 81 9.27 5.52 -14.82
N THR A 82 8.76 6.49 -15.58
CA THR A 82 9.34 6.93 -16.86
C THR A 82 10.19 8.19 -16.70
N ASP A 83 9.89 9.07 -15.74
CA ASP A 83 10.75 10.21 -15.35
C ASP A 83 11.01 10.22 -13.83
N PRO A 84 12.23 9.84 -13.37
CA PRO A 84 12.56 9.79 -11.95
C PRO A 84 12.69 11.16 -11.29
N ARG A 85 12.62 12.27 -12.03
CA ARG A 85 12.64 13.63 -11.46
C ARG A 85 11.27 14.06 -10.90
N ARG A 86 10.21 13.39 -11.37
CA ARG A 86 8.82 13.71 -11.03
C ARG A 86 8.15 12.69 -10.12
N VAL A 87 8.77 11.53 -9.91
CA VAL A 87 8.24 10.50 -9.02
C VAL A 87 9.27 10.16 -7.97
N ARG A 88 8.86 10.27 -6.69
CA ARG A 88 9.73 9.98 -5.56
C ARG A 88 10.33 8.57 -5.68
N PRO A 89 11.65 8.42 -5.46
CA PRO A 89 12.31 7.12 -5.42
C PRO A 89 11.63 6.17 -4.44
N TYR A 90 11.49 4.89 -4.83
CA TYR A 90 10.85 3.85 -4.01
C TYR A 90 9.38 4.12 -3.64
N SER A 91 8.69 5.00 -4.39
CA SER A 91 7.27 5.30 -4.16
C SER A 91 6.41 4.04 -4.19
N GLN A 92 5.50 3.96 -3.23
CA GLN A 92 4.47 2.92 -3.14
C GLN A 92 3.11 3.60 -3.00
N PRO A 93 2.45 3.93 -4.12
CA PRO A 93 1.09 4.48 -4.10
C PRO A 93 0.16 3.67 -3.21
N PHE A 94 0.26 2.33 -3.28
CA PHE A 94 -0.46 1.41 -2.41
C PHE A 94 0.53 0.59 -1.59
N LEU A 95 0.62 0.92 -0.31
CA LEU A 95 1.62 0.41 0.64
C LEU A 95 1.58 -1.13 0.75
N GLY A 96 2.73 -1.78 0.59
CA GLY A 96 2.86 -3.24 0.68
C GLY A 96 2.32 -4.01 -0.54
N VAL A 97 1.58 -3.38 -1.44
CA VAL A 97 0.99 -4.04 -2.63
C VAL A 97 1.38 -3.40 -3.95
N THR A 98 2.38 -2.51 -3.95
CA THR A 98 2.96 -1.92 -5.17
C THR A 98 4.45 -2.25 -5.29
N TRP A 99 4.84 -2.78 -6.44
CA TRP A 99 6.22 -2.83 -6.89
C TRP A 99 6.54 -1.58 -7.71
N CYS A 100 7.73 -1.03 -7.52
CA CYS A 100 8.18 0.16 -8.24
C CYS A 100 9.39 -0.21 -9.11
N LEU A 101 9.24 -0.17 -10.43
CA LEU A 101 10.33 -0.36 -11.38
C LEU A 101 10.57 0.94 -12.17
N HIS A 102 11.77 1.10 -12.71
CA HIS A 102 12.04 2.16 -13.69
C HIS A 102 11.88 1.61 -15.10
N ALA A 103 11.44 2.43 -16.06
CA ALA A 103 11.39 2.05 -17.46
C ALA A 103 12.76 1.55 -17.98
N SER A 104 13.86 2.10 -17.45
CA SER A 104 15.23 1.65 -17.74
C SER A 104 15.54 0.23 -17.28
N ASP A 105 14.84 -0.30 -16.26
CA ASP A 105 14.97 -1.71 -15.85
C ASP A 105 14.42 -2.65 -16.92
N LEU A 106 13.56 -2.14 -17.80
CA LEU A 106 12.89 -2.87 -18.86
C LEU A 106 13.50 -2.59 -20.23
N ASP A 107 14.56 -1.78 -20.34
CA ASP A 107 15.24 -1.52 -21.63
C ASP A 107 16.11 -2.72 -22.03
N PRO A 108 15.79 -3.44 -23.13
CA PRO A 108 16.54 -4.63 -23.56
C PRO A 108 18.01 -4.35 -23.93
N ARG A 109 18.41 -3.09 -24.11
CA ARG A 109 19.81 -2.71 -24.37
C ARG A 109 20.64 -2.61 -23.09
N LEU A 110 19.99 -2.27 -21.98
CA LEU A 110 20.60 -2.02 -20.68
C LEU A 110 20.42 -3.20 -19.72
N SER A 111 19.37 -3.98 -19.92
CA SER A 111 18.86 -4.95 -18.96
C SER A 111 18.76 -6.38 -19.54
N ASN A 112 18.37 -7.32 -18.69
CA ASN A 112 18.03 -8.70 -19.03
C ASN A 112 17.04 -9.27 -18.00
N GLU A 113 16.53 -10.48 -18.24
CA GLU A 113 15.52 -11.10 -17.39
C GLU A 113 15.99 -11.37 -15.95
N GLU A 114 17.29 -11.63 -15.75
CA GLU A 114 17.89 -11.82 -14.43
C GLU A 114 17.88 -10.51 -13.62
N TRP A 115 18.16 -9.38 -14.28
CA TRP A 115 18.03 -8.06 -13.68
C TRP A 115 16.60 -7.76 -13.26
N VAL A 116 15.63 -7.93 -14.17
CA VAL A 116 14.22 -7.68 -13.86
C VAL A 116 13.75 -8.58 -12.70
N CYS A 117 14.10 -9.86 -12.73
CA CYS A 117 13.79 -10.80 -11.65
C CYS A 117 14.34 -10.31 -10.30
N TYR A 118 15.63 -9.94 -10.25
CA TYR A 118 16.22 -9.41 -9.02
C TYR A 118 15.57 -8.11 -8.56
N GLN A 119 15.26 -7.19 -9.48
CA GLN A 119 14.59 -5.94 -9.13
C GLN A 119 13.22 -6.19 -8.49
N ILE A 120 12.44 -7.15 -8.99
CA ILE A 120 11.17 -7.56 -8.37
C ILE A 120 11.43 -8.07 -6.94
N PHE A 121 12.39 -8.97 -6.72
CA PHE A 121 12.75 -9.43 -5.37
C PHE A 121 13.19 -8.28 -4.45
N HIS A 122 13.93 -7.30 -4.99
CA HIS A 122 14.41 -6.16 -4.22
C HIS A 122 13.25 -5.27 -3.76
N VAL A 123 12.36 -4.88 -4.68
CA VAL A 123 11.25 -3.97 -4.35
C VAL A 123 10.15 -4.66 -3.55
N GLU A 124 9.96 -5.96 -3.75
CA GLU A 124 9.15 -6.81 -2.89
C GLU A 124 9.63 -6.76 -1.44
N ARG A 125 10.94 -7.00 -1.25
CA ARG A 125 11.54 -6.99 0.08
C ARG A 125 11.56 -5.59 0.70
N LEU A 126 11.67 -4.55 -0.12
CA LEU A 126 11.58 -3.16 0.32
C LEU A 126 10.17 -2.80 0.79
N ALA A 127 9.13 -3.21 0.06
CA ALA A 127 7.75 -3.06 0.48
C ALA A 127 7.45 -3.80 1.79
N PHE A 128 8.03 -4.98 1.97
CA PHE A 128 7.83 -5.80 3.16
C PHE A 128 8.56 -5.23 4.39
N LEU A 129 9.86 -4.93 4.27
CA LEU A 129 10.72 -4.55 5.40
C LEU A 129 10.81 -3.04 5.66
N ARG A 130 10.41 -2.21 4.69
CA ARG A 130 10.53 -0.74 4.75
C ARG A 130 11.94 -0.24 5.09
N SER A 131 12.96 -0.99 4.66
CA SER A 131 14.36 -0.67 4.94
C SER A 131 15.26 -1.14 3.82
N VAL A 132 15.86 -0.19 3.10
CA VAL A 132 16.81 -0.48 2.00
C VAL A 132 17.93 -1.39 2.48
N ARG A 133 18.49 -1.10 3.66
CA ARG A 133 19.52 -1.91 4.30
C ARG A 133 19.06 -3.35 4.53
N ALA A 134 17.89 -3.53 5.15
CA ALA A 134 17.38 -4.86 5.45
C ALA A 134 17.07 -5.61 4.14
N SER A 135 16.50 -4.95 3.14
CA SER A 135 16.15 -5.59 1.86
C SER A 135 17.35 -6.16 1.12
N VAL A 136 18.49 -5.47 1.10
CA VAL A 136 19.72 -5.98 0.49
C VAL A 136 20.31 -7.14 1.28
N CYS A 137 20.32 -7.03 2.61
CA CYS A 137 20.79 -8.10 3.48
C CYS A 137 19.96 -9.38 3.31
N PHE A 138 18.62 -9.26 3.36
CA PHE A 138 17.69 -10.39 3.25
C PHE A 138 17.72 -11.03 1.86
N ASN A 139 18.00 -10.24 0.82
CA ASN A 139 18.12 -10.77 -0.53
C ASN A 139 19.54 -11.27 -0.87
N SER A 140 20.51 -11.20 0.05
CA SER A 140 21.88 -11.66 -0.25
C SER A 140 21.96 -13.15 -0.53
N SER A 141 21.12 -13.96 0.12
CA SER A 141 21.05 -15.40 -0.11
C SER A 141 20.49 -15.80 -1.48
N TYR A 142 19.85 -14.87 -2.20
CA TYR A 142 19.43 -15.04 -3.60
C TYR A 142 20.60 -15.53 -4.46
N PHE A 143 21.74 -14.84 -4.36
CA PHE A 143 22.93 -15.10 -5.17
C PHE A 143 23.63 -16.41 -4.80
N LEU A 144 23.35 -16.99 -3.62
CA LEU A 144 23.87 -18.31 -3.24
C LEU A 144 23.18 -19.43 -4.03
N THR A 145 22.02 -19.17 -4.61
CA THR A 145 21.25 -20.14 -5.40
C THR A 145 21.46 -20.04 -6.90
N LEU A 146 22.13 -18.98 -7.35
CA LEU A 146 22.42 -18.74 -8.75
C LEU A 146 23.68 -19.47 -9.22
N ASP A 147 23.68 -19.86 -10.49
CA ASP A 147 24.89 -20.28 -11.19
C ASP A 147 25.76 -19.07 -11.62
N ASP A 148 26.95 -19.37 -12.16
CA ASP A 148 27.90 -18.34 -12.54
C ASP A 148 27.44 -17.50 -13.74
N ASP A 149 26.65 -18.07 -14.66
CA ASP A 149 26.12 -17.34 -15.82
C ASP A 149 25.02 -16.37 -15.43
N GLU A 150 24.14 -16.78 -14.53
CA GLU A 150 23.11 -15.93 -13.92
C GLU A 150 23.75 -14.76 -13.15
N LYS A 151 24.74 -15.04 -12.28
CA LYS A 151 25.50 -13.98 -11.57
C LYS A 151 26.18 -13.01 -12.54
N ARG A 152 26.80 -13.52 -13.61
CA ARG A 152 27.39 -12.69 -14.67
C ARG A 152 26.33 -11.86 -15.40
N ALA A 153 25.15 -12.42 -15.66
CA ALA A 153 24.05 -11.70 -16.29
C ALA A 153 23.57 -10.53 -15.43
N PHE A 154 23.38 -10.76 -14.13
CA PHE A 154 23.07 -9.71 -13.16
C PHE A 154 24.15 -8.62 -13.16
N ALA A 155 25.43 -9.00 -13.00
CA ALA A 155 26.53 -8.05 -12.92
C ALA A 155 26.69 -7.21 -14.20
N ARG A 156 26.46 -7.80 -15.39
CA ARG A 156 26.47 -7.08 -16.67
C ARG A 156 25.35 -6.03 -16.74
N ALA A 157 24.12 -6.38 -16.35
CA ALA A 157 23.02 -5.42 -16.32
C ALA A 157 23.26 -4.31 -15.30
N ALA A 158 23.71 -4.65 -14.09
CA ALA A 158 24.08 -3.68 -13.05
C ALA A 158 25.10 -2.64 -13.53
N SER A 159 26.07 -3.06 -14.34
CA SER A 159 27.08 -2.15 -14.93
C SER A 159 26.56 -1.19 -16.00
N ARG A 160 25.39 -1.47 -16.57
CA ARG A 160 24.75 -0.67 -17.63
C ARG A 160 23.51 0.07 -17.14
N ALA A 161 23.04 -0.21 -15.93
CA ALA A 161 21.84 0.37 -15.37
C ALA A 161 21.95 1.89 -15.30
N THR A 162 20.88 2.57 -15.72
CA THR A 162 20.76 4.04 -15.73
C THR A 162 19.72 4.56 -14.75
N ARG A 163 19.13 3.68 -13.94
CA ARG A 163 18.22 4.06 -12.85
C ARG A 163 18.94 4.95 -11.82
N PRO A 164 18.21 5.80 -11.07
CA PRO A 164 18.82 6.78 -10.16
C PRO A 164 19.78 6.17 -9.14
N ASP A 165 19.44 4.99 -8.61
CA ASP A 165 20.18 4.23 -7.61
C ASP A 165 21.09 3.13 -8.22
N ALA A 166 21.45 3.23 -9.50
CA ALA A 166 22.28 2.24 -10.20
C ALA A 166 23.64 2.01 -9.52
N ARG A 167 24.18 3.01 -8.83
CA ARG A 167 25.46 2.90 -8.10
C ARG A 167 25.39 1.86 -6.98
N ALA A 168 24.26 1.73 -6.29
CA ALA A 168 24.08 0.73 -5.26
C ALA A 168 24.11 -0.69 -5.83
N PHE A 169 23.42 -0.93 -6.94
CA PHE A 169 23.42 -2.24 -7.59
C PHE A 169 24.76 -2.57 -8.25
N LEU A 170 25.52 -1.58 -8.72
CA LEU A 170 26.89 -1.79 -9.16
C LEU A 170 27.80 -2.21 -7.99
N ALA A 171 27.61 -1.64 -6.80
CA ALA A 171 28.31 -2.09 -5.60
C ALA A 171 27.93 -3.53 -5.23
N LEU A 172 26.66 -3.90 -5.34
CA LEU A 172 26.19 -5.28 -5.14
C LEU A 172 26.81 -6.25 -6.16
N ALA A 173 26.89 -5.88 -7.44
CA ALA A 173 27.54 -6.69 -8.46
C ALA A 173 29.03 -6.92 -8.17
N ARG A 174 29.72 -5.93 -7.61
CA ARG A 174 31.12 -6.04 -7.16
C ARG A 174 31.27 -6.89 -5.89
N ALA A 175 30.21 -6.98 -5.09
CA ALA A 175 30.18 -7.75 -3.86
C ALA A 175 29.98 -9.27 -4.07
N LEU A 176 29.51 -9.70 -5.25
CA LEU A 176 29.24 -11.11 -5.55
C LEU A 176 30.37 -12.08 -5.12
N PRO A 177 31.67 -11.81 -5.36
CA PRO A 177 32.74 -12.74 -4.97
C PRO A 177 32.86 -13.01 -3.47
N TRP A 178 32.48 -12.06 -2.60
CA TRP A 178 32.47 -12.30 -1.16
C TRP A 178 31.10 -12.77 -0.67
N ILE A 179 30.00 -12.38 -1.34
CA ILE A 179 28.66 -12.92 -1.07
C ILE A 179 28.66 -14.45 -1.20
N GLU A 180 29.42 -14.99 -2.14
CA GLU A 180 29.63 -16.44 -2.30
C GLU A 180 30.28 -17.14 -1.10
N LYS A 181 30.81 -16.39 -0.12
CA LYS A 181 31.37 -16.93 1.12
C LYS A 181 30.34 -16.99 2.24
N LEU A 182 29.16 -16.40 2.06
CA LEU A 182 28.05 -16.48 3.01
C LEU A 182 27.44 -17.88 3.05
N TYR A 183 26.76 -18.15 4.15
CA TYR A 183 25.95 -19.35 4.36
C TYR A 183 24.50 -18.95 4.62
N HIS A 184 23.58 -19.90 4.48
CA HIS A 184 22.17 -19.71 4.76
C HIS A 184 21.53 -21.04 5.18
N SER A 185 20.73 -21.03 6.24
CA SER A 185 19.95 -22.22 6.62
C SER A 185 18.58 -22.16 5.95
N PRO A 186 18.16 -23.12 5.10
CA PRO A 186 18.85 -24.34 4.66
C PRO A 186 19.50 -24.24 3.26
N LEU A 187 19.46 -23.08 2.60
CA LEU A 187 19.86 -22.97 1.18
C LEU A 187 21.33 -23.32 0.90
N ARG A 188 22.22 -23.05 1.87
CA ARG A 188 23.65 -23.35 1.82
C ARG A 188 24.23 -23.40 3.23
N GLU A 189 24.18 -24.56 3.85
CA GLU A 189 24.61 -24.73 5.23
C GLU A 189 26.16 -24.73 5.37
N PRO A 190 26.69 -24.22 6.49
CA PRO A 190 28.09 -24.40 6.83
C PRO A 190 28.38 -25.88 7.11
N ARG A 191 29.64 -26.28 6.94
CA ARG A 191 30.06 -27.63 7.35
C ARG A 191 29.96 -27.76 8.88
N PRO A 192 29.65 -28.95 9.41
CA PRO A 192 29.55 -29.15 10.87
C PRO A 192 30.82 -28.78 11.65
N ASP A 193 31.99 -28.87 11.01
CA ASP A 193 33.31 -28.54 11.57
C ASP A 193 33.80 -27.13 11.19
N HIS A 194 32.88 -26.22 10.82
CA HIS A 194 33.26 -24.85 10.44
C HIS A 194 34.10 -24.19 11.56
N PRO A 195 35.31 -23.70 11.26
CA PRO A 195 36.31 -23.39 12.28
C PRO A 195 36.04 -22.11 13.06
N GLU A 196 35.16 -21.23 12.55
CA GLU A 196 34.83 -19.96 13.21
C GLU A 196 33.33 -19.80 13.50
N PRO A 197 32.98 -19.07 14.59
CA PRO A 197 31.60 -18.72 14.88
C PRO A 197 31.04 -17.75 13.83
N LEU A 198 29.85 -18.06 13.32
CA LEU A 198 29.15 -17.27 12.32
C LEU A 198 28.24 -16.23 13.00
N GLY A 199 28.16 -15.03 12.43
CA GLY A 199 27.09 -14.08 12.78
C GLY A 199 25.77 -14.56 12.19
N HIS A 200 24.65 -14.22 12.81
CA HIS A 200 23.31 -14.58 12.34
C HIS A 200 22.48 -13.32 12.08
N VAL A 201 21.68 -13.33 11.03
CA VAL A 201 20.65 -12.32 10.75
C VAL A 201 19.29 -12.99 10.82
N ASP A 202 18.59 -12.75 11.93
CA ASP A 202 17.25 -13.31 12.15
C ASP A 202 16.27 -12.87 11.05
N GLY A 203 15.39 -13.78 10.65
CA GLY A 203 14.41 -13.58 9.57
C GLY A 203 14.97 -13.66 8.15
N ALA A 204 16.29 -13.60 7.96
CA ALA A 204 16.95 -13.86 6.69
C ALA A 204 17.70 -15.22 6.66
N ASP A 205 17.75 -15.90 7.81
CA ASP A 205 18.50 -17.14 8.09
C ASP A 205 19.93 -17.10 7.51
N LEU A 206 20.50 -15.90 7.45
CA LEU A 206 21.78 -15.60 6.81
C LEU A 206 22.89 -15.73 7.84
N LEU A 207 23.91 -16.49 7.49
CA LEU A 207 25.04 -16.82 8.33
C LEU A 207 26.32 -16.18 7.79
N ILE A 208 26.96 -15.35 8.61
CA ILE A 208 28.00 -14.39 8.18
C ILE A 208 29.36 -14.74 8.83
N PRO A 209 30.33 -15.24 8.04
CA PRO A 209 31.72 -15.39 8.46
C PRO A 209 32.31 -14.09 9.01
N ARG A 210 33.19 -14.15 10.01
CA ARG A 210 33.75 -12.93 10.62
C ARG A 210 34.56 -12.11 9.61
N SER A 211 35.22 -12.79 8.69
CA SER A 211 36.06 -12.20 7.64
C SER A 211 35.31 -11.30 6.65
N VAL A 212 34.02 -11.56 6.39
CA VAL A 212 33.22 -10.79 5.41
C VAL A 212 32.28 -9.76 6.05
N ARG A 213 32.24 -9.68 7.39
CA ARG A 213 31.41 -8.68 8.09
C ARG A 213 31.73 -7.24 7.68
N PRO A 214 33.01 -6.81 7.52
CA PRO A 214 33.31 -5.46 7.06
C PRO A 214 32.75 -5.17 5.66
N ASP A 215 32.89 -6.12 4.73
CA ASP A 215 32.38 -5.99 3.35
C ASP A 215 30.85 -5.86 3.31
N LEU A 216 30.15 -6.62 4.15
CA LEU A 216 28.69 -6.49 4.29
C LEU A 216 28.32 -5.09 4.81
N VAL A 217 28.99 -4.60 5.86
CA VAL A 217 28.72 -3.25 6.40
C VAL A 217 28.96 -2.17 5.34
N GLU A 218 30.01 -2.29 4.54
CA GLU A 218 30.30 -1.37 3.44
C GLU A 218 29.20 -1.40 2.37
N LEU A 219 28.77 -2.59 1.94
CA LEU A 219 27.68 -2.75 0.97
C LEU A 219 26.38 -2.11 1.47
N LEU A 220 26.01 -2.38 2.72
CA LEU A 220 24.80 -1.79 3.33
C LEU A 220 24.89 -0.26 3.40
N GLY A 221 26.06 0.27 3.78
CA GLY A 221 26.32 1.71 3.78
C GLY A 221 26.26 2.34 2.38
N ALA A 222 26.70 1.63 1.34
CA ALA A 222 26.60 2.10 -0.04
C ALA A 222 25.15 2.26 -0.50
N PHE A 223 24.26 1.33 -0.13
CA PHE A 223 22.84 1.44 -0.42
C PHE A 223 22.17 2.59 0.36
N GLU A 224 22.44 2.72 1.65
CA GLU A 224 21.89 3.80 2.47
C GLU A 224 22.37 5.19 2.01
N SER A 225 23.64 5.31 1.62
CA SER A 225 24.16 6.56 1.06
C SER A 225 23.49 6.87 -0.27
N ASN A 226 23.38 5.89 -1.16
CA ASN A 226 22.84 6.12 -2.49
C ASN A 226 21.34 6.41 -2.47
N ALA A 227 20.56 5.79 -1.57
CA ALA A 227 19.16 6.13 -1.37
C ALA A 227 18.97 7.60 -0.95
N ARG A 228 19.80 8.09 -0.02
CA ARG A 228 19.80 9.51 0.40
C ARG A 228 20.20 10.45 -0.73
N ASP A 229 21.22 10.10 -1.51
CA ASP A 229 21.65 10.91 -2.66
C ASP A 229 20.54 11.03 -3.71
N VAL A 230 19.83 9.93 -3.96
CA VAL A 230 18.74 9.85 -4.93
C VAL A 230 17.51 10.63 -4.47
N GLU A 231 17.16 10.56 -3.19
CA GLU A 231 16.11 11.41 -2.60
C GLU A 231 16.49 12.90 -2.66
N ALA A 232 17.73 13.25 -2.32
CA ALA A 232 18.21 14.63 -2.40
C ALA A 232 18.19 15.17 -3.84
N ALA A 233 18.56 14.35 -4.83
CA ALA A 233 18.50 14.71 -6.24
C ALA A 233 17.05 14.93 -6.71
N PHE A 234 16.12 14.08 -6.29
CA PHE A 234 14.70 14.25 -6.57
C PHE A 234 14.15 15.56 -5.97
N LEU A 235 14.42 15.84 -4.70
CA LEU A 235 13.99 17.08 -4.04
C LEU A 235 14.63 18.33 -4.68
N ALA A 236 15.85 18.21 -5.18
CA ALA A 236 16.49 19.29 -5.94
C ALA A 236 15.78 19.54 -7.28
N SER A 237 15.34 18.50 -7.99
CA SER A 237 14.56 18.68 -9.23
C SER A 237 13.17 19.26 -8.98
N GLN A 238 12.55 18.98 -7.83
CA GLN A 238 11.26 19.56 -7.45
C GLN A 238 11.37 21.06 -7.17
N ALA A 239 12.52 21.53 -6.69
CA ALA A 239 12.80 22.93 -6.39
C ALA A 239 13.15 23.80 -7.62
N GLU A 240 13.25 23.22 -8.82
CA GLU A 240 13.50 23.98 -10.05
C GLU A 240 12.38 24.99 -10.29
N THR A 241 12.73 26.28 -10.31
CA THR A 241 11.78 27.40 -10.41
C THR A 241 11.34 27.62 -11.85
N PHE A 242 10.04 27.72 -12.11
CA PHE A 242 9.55 28.14 -13.43
C PHE A 242 9.53 29.67 -13.55
N PRO A 243 9.66 30.21 -14.77
CA PRO A 243 9.60 31.65 -14.98
C PRO A 243 8.21 32.19 -14.60
N GLY A 244 8.13 33.00 -13.54
CA GLY A 244 6.89 33.67 -13.09
C GLY A 244 6.43 33.29 -11.69
N ASP A 245 7.04 32.29 -11.04
CA ASP A 245 6.48 31.67 -9.85
C ASP A 245 6.73 32.46 -8.57
N ALA A 246 5.67 33.09 -8.07
CA ALA A 246 5.51 33.34 -6.65
C ALA A 246 4.46 32.35 -6.12
N PRO A 247 4.81 31.05 -5.94
CA PRO A 247 3.82 29.99 -5.70
C PRO A 247 3.04 30.24 -4.40
N VAL A 248 3.68 30.89 -3.42
CA VAL A 248 3.04 31.35 -2.19
C VAL A 248 2.00 32.44 -2.48
N ASP A 249 2.31 33.41 -3.35
CA ASP A 249 1.38 34.48 -3.71
C ASP A 249 0.18 33.95 -4.50
N GLU A 250 0.41 33.01 -5.44
CA GLU A 250 -0.66 32.37 -6.21
C GLU A 250 -1.59 31.56 -5.31
N LEU A 251 -1.04 30.72 -4.42
CA LEU A 251 -1.83 29.95 -3.48
C LEU A 251 -2.58 30.86 -2.49
N CYS A 252 -1.96 31.95 -2.03
CA CYS A 252 -2.65 32.94 -1.20
C CYS A 252 -3.79 33.64 -1.95
N ALA A 253 -3.58 34.02 -3.21
CA ALA A 253 -4.61 34.62 -4.05
C ALA A 253 -5.79 33.65 -4.29
N PHE A 254 -5.51 32.34 -4.46
CA PHE A 254 -6.54 31.30 -4.50
C PHE A 254 -7.32 31.23 -3.18
N LEU A 255 -6.66 31.16 -2.03
CA LEU A 255 -7.31 31.09 -0.73
C LEU A 255 -8.18 32.32 -0.44
N GLU A 256 -7.73 33.52 -0.83
CA GLU A 256 -8.50 34.77 -0.69
C GLU A 256 -9.74 34.80 -1.58
N SER A 257 -9.60 34.37 -2.83
CA SER A 257 -10.65 34.50 -3.85
C SER A 257 -11.67 33.36 -3.83
N ALA A 258 -11.20 32.10 -3.75
CA ALA A 258 -12.06 30.92 -3.78
C ALA A 258 -12.60 30.55 -2.40
N ARG A 259 -11.86 30.87 -1.32
CA ARG A 259 -12.19 30.51 0.06
C ARG A 259 -12.65 29.05 0.21
N PRO A 260 -11.78 28.07 -0.13
CA PRO A 260 -12.14 26.66 -0.04
C PRO A 260 -12.55 26.29 1.39
N ASP A 261 -13.53 25.40 1.53
CA ASP A 261 -14.11 24.91 2.78
C ASP A 261 -13.22 23.82 3.41
N VAL A 262 -12.04 24.25 3.86
CA VAL A 262 -10.99 23.42 4.43
C VAL A 262 -10.22 24.22 5.48
N GLU A 263 -9.79 23.58 6.57
CA GLU A 263 -8.80 24.19 7.48
C GLU A 263 -7.40 23.70 7.11
N ILE A 264 -6.42 24.61 7.06
CA ILE A 264 -5.02 24.24 6.84
C ILE A 264 -4.30 24.30 8.16
N VAL A 265 -3.59 23.23 8.50
CA VAL A 265 -2.78 23.11 9.70
C VAL A 265 -1.31 22.96 9.34
N ASP A 266 -0.44 23.70 10.01
CA ASP A 266 1.01 23.62 9.79
C ASP A 266 1.66 22.40 10.47
N GLY A 267 2.97 22.23 10.29
CA GLY A 267 3.72 21.11 10.88
C GLY A 267 3.79 21.11 12.42
N THR A 268 3.31 22.16 13.09
CA THR A 268 3.21 22.23 14.56
C THR A 268 1.82 21.88 15.08
N GLY A 269 0.84 21.65 14.19
CA GLY A 269 -0.55 21.45 14.56
C GLY A 269 -1.35 22.76 14.68
N LYS A 270 -0.77 23.91 14.33
CA LYS A 270 -1.46 25.20 14.38
C LYS A 270 -2.32 25.39 13.11
N THR A 271 -3.59 25.74 13.28
CA THR A 271 -4.44 26.21 12.17
C THR A 271 -3.90 27.53 11.63
N VAL A 272 -3.49 27.55 10.38
CA VAL A 272 -2.95 28.74 9.67
C VAL A 272 -3.93 29.32 8.65
N TYR A 273 -4.94 28.55 8.24
CA TYR A 273 -6.05 29.02 7.41
C TYR A 273 -7.37 28.37 7.84
N SER A 274 -8.43 29.17 7.80
CA SER A 274 -9.82 28.73 7.89
C SER A 274 -10.67 29.68 7.03
N PRO A 275 -11.70 29.19 6.31
CA PRO A 275 -12.53 30.03 5.44
C PRO A 275 -13.31 31.12 6.20
N GLU A 276 -13.50 30.93 7.51
CA GLU A 276 -14.15 31.89 8.41
C GLU A 276 -13.21 33.01 8.87
N PHE A 277 -11.91 32.88 8.63
CA PHE A 277 -10.93 33.84 9.13
C PHE A 277 -11.05 35.17 8.36
N VAL A 278 -11.26 36.26 9.11
CA VAL A 278 -11.43 37.63 8.56
C VAL A 278 -10.10 38.41 8.56
N GLY A 279 -8.98 37.74 8.85
CA GLY A 279 -7.62 38.31 8.86
C GLY A 279 -6.83 38.06 7.57
N GLY A 280 -5.65 38.67 7.45
CA GLY A 280 -4.73 38.47 6.31
C GLY A 280 -4.04 37.09 6.33
N LEU A 281 -3.45 36.70 5.20
CA LEU A 281 -2.80 35.39 5.00
C LEU A 281 -1.34 35.33 5.47
N ASP A 282 -0.92 36.18 6.41
CA ASP A 282 0.48 36.25 6.88
C ASP A 282 0.95 34.93 7.51
N GLU A 283 0.07 34.24 8.25
CA GLU A 283 0.40 32.95 8.86
C GLU A 283 0.54 31.85 7.81
N VAL A 284 -0.31 31.85 6.79
CA VAL A 284 -0.20 30.94 5.63
C VAL A 284 1.12 31.18 4.92
N ARG A 285 1.47 32.44 4.64
CA ARG A 285 2.75 32.81 4.00
C ARG A 285 3.95 32.34 4.80
N ALA A 286 3.89 32.44 6.13
CA ALA A 286 4.95 31.94 7.01
C ALA A 286 5.06 30.41 6.97
N ALA A 287 3.92 29.69 6.98
CA ALA A 287 3.88 28.24 6.93
C ALA A 287 4.34 27.67 5.57
N LEU A 288 4.10 28.39 4.48
CA LEU A 288 4.50 28.02 3.12
C LEU A 288 5.91 28.50 2.74
N LYS A 289 6.72 28.93 3.71
CA LYS A 289 8.08 29.40 3.43
C LYS A 289 8.92 28.28 2.81
N GLY A 290 9.41 28.51 1.60
CA GLY A 290 10.21 27.53 0.85
C GLY A 290 9.39 26.63 -0.07
N LEU A 291 8.11 26.95 -0.30
CA LEU A 291 7.24 26.24 -1.24
C LEU A 291 7.87 26.16 -2.63
N ALA A 292 8.10 24.92 -3.08
CA ALA A 292 8.55 24.63 -4.44
C ALA A 292 7.40 24.85 -5.44
N SER A 293 7.73 25.20 -6.69
CA SER A 293 6.73 25.55 -7.71
C SER A 293 5.75 24.40 -8.00
N TRP A 294 6.28 23.19 -8.23
CA TRP A 294 5.46 21.99 -8.44
C TRP A 294 4.59 21.67 -7.23
N ALA A 295 5.14 21.84 -6.02
CA ALA A 295 4.43 21.63 -4.77
C ALA A 295 3.28 22.64 -4.58
N GLY A 296 3.47 23.91 -4.97
CA GLY A 296 2.44 24.94 -4.89
C GLY A 296 1.22 24.65 -5.76
N ALA A 297 1.43 24.36 -7.05
CA ALA A 297 0.34 23.95 -7.94
C ALA A 297 -0.32 22.65 -7.48
N SER A 298 0.48 21.71 -6.95
CA SER A 298 -0.03 20.46 -6.42
C SER A 298 -0.93 20.67 -5.20
N LEU A 299 -0.50 21.51 -4.25
CA LEU A 299 -1.24 21.83 -3.03
C LEU A 299 -2.53 22.60 -3.34
N GLU A 300 -2.52 23.52 -4.30
CA GLU A 300 -3.76 24.17 -4.75
C GLU A 300 -4.78 23.14 -5.25
N ALA A 301 -4.33 22.21 -6.10
CA ALA A 301 -5.20 21.15 -6.64
C ALA A 301 -5.76 20.23 -5.53
N ASP A 302 -4.96 19.91 -4.51
CA ASP A 302 -5.40 19.15 -3.36
C ASP A 302 -6.51 19.88 -2.57
N LEU A 303 -6.31 21.16 -2.28
CA LEU A 303 -7.29 21.96 -1.53
C LEU A 303 -8.59 22.17 -2.32
N ARG A 304 -8.51 22.32 -3.64
CA ARG A 304 -9.70 22.34 -4.52
C ARG A 304 -10.48 21.04 -4.45
N LEU A 305 -9.79 19.90 -4.45
CA LEU A 305 -10.43 18.59 -4.35
C LEU A 305 -11.13 18.40 -3.00
N VAL A 306 -10.49 18.81 -1.90
CA VAL A 306 -11.08 18.76 -0.56
C VAL A 306 -12.37 19.60 -0.49
N ASP A 307 -12.32 20.82 -1.02
CA ASP A 307 -13.48 21.72 -1.12
C ASP A 307 -14.60 21.11 -1.97
N GLU A 308 -14.28 20.61 -3.17
CA GLU A 308 -15.23 19.98 -4.09
C GLU A 308 -15.96 18.81 -3.42
N LYS A 309 -15.22 17.85 -2.86
CA LYS A 309 -15.80 16.67 -2.23
C LYS A 309 -16.62 17.03 -0.99
N SER A 310 -16.14 17.95 -0.16
CA SER A 310 -16.86 18.39 1.05
C SER A 310 -18.16 19.11 0.70
N ARG A 311 -18.14 20.04 -0.27
CA ARG A 311 -19.34 20.71 -0.76
C ARG A 311 -20.33 19.74 -1.38
N MET A 312 -19.86 18.76 -2.17
CA MET A 312 -20.72 17.75 -2.76
C MET A 312 -21.44 16.92 -1.69
N VAL A 313 -20.73 16.51 -0.63
CA VAL A 313 -21.34 15.81 0.51
C VAL A 313 -22.37 16.70 1.21
N LEU A 314 -21.99 17.91 1.60
CA LEU A 314 -22.90 18.82 2.32
C LEU A 314 -24.13 19.20 1.52
N ALA A 315 -23.98 19.49 0.22
CA ALA A 315 -25.08 19.82 -0.68
C ALA A 315 -26.03 18.65 -0.92
N SER A 316 -25.55 17.41 -0.74
CA SER A 316 -26.38 16.22 -0.88
C SER A 316 -27.30 15.97 0.31
N LEU A 317 -27.04 16.57 1.47
CA LEU A 317 -27.85 16.41 2.69
C LEU A 317 -29.02 17.38 2.67
N ARG A 318 -30.22 16.90 2.99
CA ARG A 318 -31.39 17.78 3.14
C ARG A 318 -31.26 18.72 4.33
N ASP A 319 -30.63 18.21 5.39
CA ASP A 319 -30.33 18.96 6.60
C ASP A 319 -28.90 18.62 7.06
N PRO A 320 -27.88 19.41 6.67
CA PRO A 320 -26.51 19.22 7.16
C PRO A 320 -26.38 19.37 8.68
N ASP A 321 -27.35 20.00 9.36
CA ASP A 321 -27.31 20.16 10.82
C ASP A 321 -27.57 18.87 11.60
N ILE A 322 -28.03 17.81 10.94
CA ILE A 322 -28.17 16.47 11.53
C ILE A 322 -26.83 15.80 11.87
N LEU A 323 -25.75 16.20 11.20
CA LEU A 323 -24.43 15.61 11.43
C LEU A 323 -23.91 15.95 12.82
N SER A 324 -23.33 14.98 13.50
CA SER A 324 -22.80 15.18 14.85
C SER A 324 -21.75 16.29 14.90
N ARG A 325 -21.71 17.03 16.03
CA ARG A 325 -20.64 18.01 16.33
C ARG A 325 -19.56 17.46 17.24
N THR A 326 -19.66 16.19 17.60
CA THR A 326 -18.72 15.45 18.44
C THR A 326 -18.57 14.05 17.87
N SER A 327 -17.35 13.56 17.76
CA SER A 327 -17.08 12.21 17.31
C SER A 327 -15.97 11.61 18.17
N ASP A 328 -16.20 10.39 18.64
CA ASP A 328 -15.17 9.56 19.30
C ASP A 328 -14.46 8.64 18.28
N VAL A 329 -14.94 8.64 17.03
CA VAL A 329 -14.48 7.75 15.94
C VAL A 329 -13.48 8.44 15.04
N VAL A 330 -13.48 9.78 14.97
CA VAL A 330 -12.59 10.53 14.11
C VAL A 330 -11.17 10.61 14.70
N GLU A 331 -10.25 9.90 14.08
CA GLU A 331 -8.81 9.97 14.37
C GLU A 331 -8.20 11.23 13.72
N GLN A 332 -7.45 12.02 14.50
CA GLN A 332 -6.73 13.22 14.00
C GLN A 332 -5.35 12.87 13.40
N ASP A 333 -5.23 11.68 12.85
CA ASP A 333 -4.01 11.14 12.26
C ASP A 333 -4.16 11.00 10.73
N GLY A 334 -3.06 10.69 10.04
CA GLY A 334 -3.06 10.43 8.59
C GLY A 334 -3.03 11.68 7.70
N GLY A 335 -2.91 12.88 8.29
CA GLY A 335 -2.66 14.15 7.61
C GLY A 335 -3.88 14.82 6.98
N VAL A 336 -5.01 14.11 6.85
CA VAL A 336 -6.31 14.64 6.46
C VAL A 336 -7.39 13.99 7.32
N TYR A 337 -8.16 14.79 8.04
CA TYR A 337 -9.17 14.34 9.01
C TYR A 337 -10.32 15.33 9.10
N ILE A 338 -11.47 14.94 9.65
CA ILE A 338 -12.59 15.87 9.90
C ILE A 338 -12.55 16.46 11.31
N ARG A 339 -12.92 17.73 11.45
CA ARG A 339 -13.26 18.33 12.74
C ARG A 339 -14.76 18.35 12.90
N ALA A 340 -15.30 17.42 13.69
CA ALA A 340 -16.74 17.30 13.92
C ALA A 340 -17.37 18.60 14.45
N ASP A 341 -16.68 19.30 15.37
CA ASP A 341 -17.15 20.56 15.98
C ASP A 341 -17.40 21.66 14.95
N ARG A 342 -16.65 21.63 13.84
CA ARG A 342 -16.73 22.56 12.71
C ARG A 342 -17.40 21.98 11.48
N ARG A 343 -17.59 20.66 11.41
CA ARG A 343 -17.98 19.89 10.23
C ARG A 343 -17.15 20.30 9.02
N ARG A 344 -15.83 20.21 9.17
CA ARG A 344 -14.88 20.66 8.16
C ARG A 344 -13.67 19.75 8.10
N ILE A 345 -13.17 19.50 6.90
CA ILE A 345 -11.92 18.78 6.70
C ILE A 345 -10.75 19.66 7.08
N VAL A 346 -9.80 19.07 7.80
CA VAL A 346 -8.48 19.62 8.06
C VAL A 346 -7.48 18.97 7.10
N TYR A 347 -6.69 19.79 6.44
CA TYR A 347 -5.54 19.37 5.63
C TYR A 347 -4.26 19.82 6.32
N THR A 348 -3.41 18.88 6.72
CA THR A 348 -2.10 19.19 7.32
C THR A 348 -1.05 19.40 6.23
N LEU A 349 -0.18 20.39 6.39
CA LEU A 349 0.94 20.60 5.48
C LEU A 349 2.03 19.51 5.64
N ASN A 350 2.08 18.87 6.82
CA ASN A 350 2.98 17.75 7.08
C ASN A 350 2.24 16.41 6.90
N GLN A 351 2.21 15.91 5.67
CA GLN A 351 1.61 14.61 5.36
C GLN A 351 2.57 13.48 5.77
N PRO A 352 2.09 12.34 6.30
CA PRO A 352 2.96 11.25 6.75
C PRO A 352 3.90 10.68 5.68
N SER A 353 3.50 10.77 4.41
CA SER A 353 4.19 10.11 3.29
C SER A 353 5.02 11.05 2.42
N PHE A 354 4.83 12.37 2.51
CA PHE A 354 5.54 13.35 1.66
C PHE A 354 5.46 14.77 2.22
N ASP A 355 6.38 15.63 1.77
CA ASP A 355 6.45 17.03 2.19
C ASP A 355 5.71 17.93 1.19
N THR A 356 4.50 18.39 1.53
CA THR A 356 3.64 19.21 0.65
C THR A 356 4.24 20.57 0.28
N ILE A 357 5.31 21.00 0.96
CA ILE A 357 6.02 22.24 0.66
C ILE A 357 7.13 21.99 -0.38
N ARG A 358 7.67 20.78 -0.44
CA ARG A 358 8.90 20.49 -1.20
C ARG A 358 8.70 19.63 -2.44
N GLU A 359 7.63 18.85 -2.50
CA GLU A 359 7.39 17.91 -3.60
C GLU A 359 5.93 17.89 -4.04
N GLU A 360 5.67 17.60 -5.32
CA GLU A 360 4.33 17.32 -5.82
C GLU A 360 3.76 16.02 -5.22
N GLY A 361 2.43 15.95 -5.13
CA GLY A 361 1.74 14.74 -4.69
C GLY A 361 2.10 13.54 -5.59
N SER A 362 2.35 12.39 -4.98
CA SER A 362 2.75 11.17 -5.68
C SER A 362 1.63 10.66 -6.63
N PRO A 363 1.95 9.74 -7.57
CA PRO A 363 0.92 9.07 -8.37
C PRO A 363 -0.20 8.51 -7.47
N PHE A 364 -1.45 8.77 -7.84
CA PHE A 364 -2.68 8.41 -7.10
C PHE A 364 -2.95 9.16 -5.79
N HIS A 365 -2.10 10.11 -5.39
CA HIS A 365 -2.30 10.90 -4.17
C HIS A 365 -3.69 11.55 -4.12
N ARG A 366 -4.12 12.21 -5.20
CA ARG A 366 -5.43 12.89 -5.23
C ARG A 366 -6.60 11.93 -5.19
N GLN A 367 -6.49 10.78 -5.84
CA GLN A 367 -7.51 9.75 -5.77
C GLN A 367 -7.68 9.23 -4.34
N LEU A 368 -6.57 9.05 -3.62
CA LEU A 368 -6.58 8.66 -2.20
C LEU A 368 -7.06 9.80 -1.29
N LEU A 369 -6.71 11.05 -1.61
CA LEU A 369 -7.19 12.23 -0.90
C LEU A 369 -8.71 12.37 -1.01
N ALA A 370 -9.26 12.23 -2.21
CA ALA A 370 -10.71 12.21 -2.43
C ALA A 370 -11.39 11.11 -1.59
N ALA A 371 -10.84 9.90 -1.62
CA ALA A 371 -11.36 8.79 -0.83
C ALA A 371 -11.30 9.07 0.68
N ARG A 372 -10.17 9.61 1.17
CA ARG A 372 -10.01 10.00 2.58
C ARG A 372 -10.99 11.09 2.98
N VAL A 373 -11.17 12.13 2.19
CA VAL A 373 -12.15 13.20 2.48
C VAL A 373 -13.56 12.62 2.63
N VAL A 374 -13.99 11.76 1.71
CA VAL A 374 -15.32 11.14 1.78
C VAL A 374 -15.40 10.12 2.93
N HIS A 375 -14.31 9.44 3.29
CA HIS A 375 -14.18 8.59 4.48
C HIS A 375 -14.52 9.32 5.76
N GLU A 376 -13.87 10.46 5.96
CA GLU A 376 -14.05 11.27 7.15
C GLU A 376 -15.48 11.81 7.28
N TRP A 377 -16.07 12.23 6.16
CA TRP A 377 -17.50 12.57 6.13
C TRP A 377 -18.40 11.37 6.40
N GLY A 378 -18.03 10.19 5.90
CA GLY A 378 -18.73 8.92 6.12
C GLY A 378 -18.87 8.57 7.61
N HIS A 379 -17.84 8.84 8.41
CA HIS A 379 -17.91 8.67 9.86
C HIS A 379 -19.01 9.53 10.50
N LEU A 380 -19.09 10.83 10.17
CA LEU A 380 -20.14 11.69 10.72
C LEU A 380 -21.55 11.31 10.24
N VAL A 381 -21.67 10.85 8.99
CA VAL A 381 -22.92 10.36 8.41
C VAL A 381 -23.38 9.08 9.13
N HIS A 382 -22.44 8.17 9.43
CA HIS A 382 -22.73 6.96 10.18
C HIS A 382 -23.12 7.26 11.64
N GLU A 383 -22.39 8.15 12.33
CA GLU A 383 -22.72 8.58 13.69
C GLU A 383 -24.09 9.25 13.78
N ALA A 384 -24.48 10.00 12.75
CA ALA A 384 -25.82 10.58 12.61
C ALA A 384 -26.92 9.55 12.30
N ARG A 385 -26.59 8.25 12.25
CA ARG A 385 -27.50 7.13 11.94
C ARG A 385 -28.16 7.23 10.56
N LEU A 386 -27.47 7.86 9.60
CA LEU A 386 -27.94 7.93 8.23
C LEU A 386 -27.55 6.70 7.40
N ILE A 387 -26.74 5.81 7.98
CA ILE A 387 -26.46 4.48 7.44
C ILE A 387 -26.64 3.48 8.57
N GLU A 388 -27.68 2.66 8.46
CA GLU A 388 -28.07 1.71 9.49
C GLU A 388 -28.72 0.46 8.89
N VAL A 389 -28.93 -0.55 9.73
CA VAL A 389 -29.76 -1.70 9.38
C VAL A 389 -31.22 -1.30 9.60
N PRO A 390 -32.04 -1.17 8.54
CA PRO A 390 -33.44 -0.80 8.69
C PRO A 390 -34.21 -1.88 9.45
N GLU A 391 -35.27 -1.49 10.15
CA GLU A 391 -36.06 -2.42 10.97
C GLU A 391 -36.62 -3.60 10.16
N THR A 392 -36.94 -3.37 8.88
CA THR A 392 -37.39 -4.40 7.95
C THR A 392 -36.35 -5.50 7.67
N ARG A 393 -35.07 -5.24 7.93
CA ARG A 393 -33.96 -6.19 7.73
C ARG A 393 -33.32 -6.64 9.05
N ARG A 394 -33.88 -6.25 10.20
CA ARG A 394 -33.34 -6.63 11.52
C ARG A 394 -33.21 -8.14 11.68
N ALA A 395 -34.24 -8.90 11.28
CA ALA A 395 -34.22 -10.36 11.35
C ALA A 395 -33.17 -10.99 10.43
N GLU A 396 -32.96 -10.43 9.23
CA GLU A 396 -31.93 -10.88 8.29
C GLU A 396 -30.52 -10.61 8.85
N TYR A 397 -30.33 -9.44 9.46
CA TYR A 397 -29.08 -9.07 10.12
C TYR A 397 -28.76 -10.02 11.29
N ASP A 398 -29.73 -10.28 12.17
CA ASP A 398 -29.54 -11.18 13.31
C ASP A 398 -29.19 -12.61 12.85
N GLU A 399 -29.84 -13.10 11.79
CA GLU A 399 -29.50 -14.38 11.16
C GLU A 399 -28.08 -14.37 10.56
N ALA A 400 -27.70 -13.29 9.87
CA ALA A 400 -26.37 -13.15 9.28
C ALA A 400 -25.27 -13.10 10.35
N VAL A 401 -25.50 -12.41 11.48
CA VAL A 401 -24.59 -12.39 12.62
C VAL A 401 -24.47 -13.79 13.24
N GLY A 402 -25.58 -14.51 13.42
CA GLY A 402 -25.55 -15.90 13.89
C GLY A 402 -24.74 -16.83 12.96
N ALA A 403 -24.88 -16.67 11.64
CA ALA A 403 -24.09 -17.42 10.66
C ALA A 403 -22.59 -17.07 10.73
N LEU A 404 -22.25 -15.79 10.95
CA LEU A 404 -20.87 -15.34 11.15
C LEU A 404 -20.26 -15.95 12.43
N GLU A 405 -21.00 -15.95 13.55
CA GLU A 405 -20.57 -16.60 14.80
C GLU A 405 -20.30 -18.10 14.60
N GLN A 406 -21.16 -18.79 13.85
CA GLN A 406 -20.99 -20.21 13.54
C GLN A 406 -19.75 -20.45 12.66
N CYS A 407 -19.51 -19.62 11.63
CA CYS A 407 -18.33 -19.75 10.78
C CYS A 407 -17.03 -19.62 11.60
N TRP A 408 -16.98 -18.67 12.53
CA TRP A 408 -15.83 -18.52 13.44
C TRP A 408 -15.65 -19.71 14.38
N THR A 409 -16.76 -20.28 14.86
CA THR A 409 -16.74 -21.51 15.69
C THR A 409 -16.13 -22.67 14.90
N ASP A 410 -16.62 -22.90 13.67
CA ASP A 410 -16.14 -23.96 12.79
C ASP A 410 -14.65 -23.79 12.42
N ILE A 411 -14.18 -22.55 12.29
CA ILE A 411 -12.76 -22.24 12.03
C ILE A 411 -11.91 -22.63 13.24
N VAL A 412 -12.26 -22.14 14.44
CA VAL A 412 -11.50 -22.39 15.67
C VAL A 412 -11.49 -23.88 16.03
N GLU A 413 -12.59 -24.59 15.85
CA GLU A 413 -12.66 -26.04 16.06
C GLU A 413 -11.77 -26.82 15.09
N ALA A 414 -11.62 -26.33 13.87
CA ALA A 414 -10.83 -26.97 12.83
C ALA A 414 -9.35 -26.55 12.80
N MET A 415 -8.92 -25.64 13.68
CA MET A 415 -7.53 -25.18 13.70
C MET A 415 -6.57 -26.32 14.05
N PRO A 416 -5.39 -26.37 13.40
CA PRO A 416 -4.38 -27.38 13.71
C PRO A 416 -3.91 -27.33 15.17
N ALA A 417 -3.76 -28.50 15.80
CA ALA A 417 -3.30 -28.61 17.19
C ALA A 417 -1.92 -27.96 17.45
N ARG A 418 -1.10 -27.78 16.41
CA ARG A 418 0.20 -27.08 16.50
C ARG A 418 0.09 -25.57 16.79
N LEU A 419 -1.11 -25.00 16.67
CA LEU A 419 -1.41 -23.58 16.94
C LEU A 419 -2.24 -23.40 18.21
N GLU A 420 -2.41 -24.43 19.03
CA GLU A 420 -3.30 -24.38 20.19
C GLU A 420 -2.92 -23.27 21.19
N GLU A 421 -1.62 -23.07 21.41
CA GLU A 421 -1.07 -22.03 22.28
C GLU A 421 -1.40 -20.63 21.72
N ASP A 422 -1.01 -20.36 20.47
CA ASP A 422 -1.30 -19.09 19.78
C ASP A 422 -2.80 -18.75 19.80
N VAL A 423 -3.66 -19.74 19.50
CA VAL A 423 -5.12 -19.57 19.49
C VAL A 423 -5.66 -19.28 20.88
N THR A 424 -5.14 -19.96 21.90
CA THR A 424 -5.56 -19.73 23.29
C THR A 424 -5.17 -18.32 23.72
N ASP A 425 -3.94 -17.91 23.47
CA ASP A 425 -3.44 -16.57 23.81
C ASP A 425 -4.24 -15.46 23.10
N GLU A 426 -4.55 -15.62 21.80
CA GLU A 426 -5.39 -14.68 21.06
C GLU A 426 -6.80 -14.58 21.66
N LEU A 427 -7.43 -15.71 22.02
CA LEU A 427 -8.76 -15.72 22.61
C LEU A 427 -8.77 -15.12 24.02
N GLU A 428 -7.76 -15.42 24.84
CA GLU A 428 -7.60 -14.84 26.18
C GLU A 428 -7.39 -13.32 26.10
N GLY A 429 -6.61 -12.84 25.13
CA GLY A 429 -6.47 -11.41 24.84
C GLY A 429 -7.78 -10.71 24.49
N MET A 430 -8.76 -11.44 23.95
CA MET A 430 -10.13 -10.97 23.71
C MET A 430 -11.09 -11.20 24.89
N GLY A 431 -10.61 -11.78 26.00
CA GLY A 431 -11.44 -12.17 27.14
C GLY A 431 -12.40 -13.32 26.84
N ALA A 432 -12.05 -14.19 25.90
CA ALA A 432 -12.87 -15.31 25.43
C ALA A 432 -12.26 -16.66 25.81
N THR A 433 -13.10 -17.70 25.75
CA THR A 433 -12.66 -19.09 25.81
C THR A 433 -13.00 -19.76 24.49
N ARG A 434 -12.51 -20.98 24.25
CA ARG A 434 -12.85 -21.74 23.04
C ARG A 434 -14.37 -21.91 22.84
N ALA A 435 -15.13 -22.06 23.92
CA ALA A 435 -16.59 -22.19 23.88
C ALA A 435 -17.31 -20.88 23.50
N SER A 436 -16.68 -19.72 23.70
CA SER A 436 -17.21 -18.41 23.33
C SER A 436 -16.48 -17.75 22.15
N ALA A 437 -15.56 -18.48 21.50
CA ALA A 437 -14.68 -17.96 20.46
C ALA A 437 -15.46 -17.40 19.26
N GLY A 438 -16.48 -18.13 18.78
CA GLY A 438 -17.31 -17.70 17.65
C GLY A 438 -17.90 -16.30 17.84
N ARG A 439 -18.50 -16.06 19.00
CA ARG A 439 -19.08 -14.77 19.38
C ARG A 439 -18.03 -13.67 19.54
N ALA A 440 -16.90 -13.98 20.17
CA ALA A 440 -15.84 -13.00 20.40
C ALA A 440 -15.21 -12.54 19.08
N LEU A 441 -14.90 -13.48 18.18
CA LEU A 441 -14.33 -13.20 16.87
C LEU A 441 -15.32 -12.50 15.94
N ALA A 442 -16.60 -12.89 15.95
CA ALA A 442 -17.64 -12.15 15.22
C ALA A 442 -17.72 -10.69 15.69
N ARG A 443 -17.71 -10.45 17.01
CA ARG A 443 -17.67 -9.08 17.55
C ARG A 443 -16.42 -8.32 17.10
N ALA A 444 -15.26 -8.97 17.10
CA ALA A 444 -14.01 -8.37 16.64
C ALA A 444 -14.03 -8.06 15.12
N THR A 445 -14.68 -8.88 14.30
CA THR A 445 -14.94 -8.57 12.89
C THR A 445 -15.84 -7.35 12.76
N LEU A 446 -16.94 -7.31 13.53
CA LEU A 446 -17.94 -6.25 13.45
C LEU A 446 -17.51 -4.93 14.08
N SER A 447 -16.47 -4.91 14.94
CA SER A 447 -15.93 -3.65 15.45
C SER A 447 -15.27 -2.79 14.37
N ARG A 448 -14.94 -3.39 13.21
CA ARG A 448 -14.39 -2.70 12.02
C ARG A 448 -15.47 -2.28 11.02
N LEU A 449 -16.74 -2.48 11.35
CA LEU A 449 -17.85 -2.27 10.44
C LEU A 449 -18.10 -0.79 10.15
N SER A 450 -17.76 0.12 11.07
CA SER A 450 -17.83 1.58 10.85
C SER A 450 -17.07 2.01 9.60
N ASP A 451 -15.91 1.40 9.35
CA ASP A 451 -15.07 1.72 8.19
C ASP A 451 -15.73 1.23 6.90
N TYR A 452 -16.30 0.00 6.92
CA TYR A 452 -17.07 -0.52 5.79
C TYR A 452 -18.33 0.31 5.51
N VAL A 453 -19.06 0.69 6.56
CA VAL A 453 -20.28 1.49 6.46
C VAL A 453 -19.98 2.86 5.86
N SER A 454 -18.86 3.48 6.26
CA SER A 454 -18.35 4.69 5.62
C SER A 454 -18.09 4.44 4.13
N ASN A 455 -17.63 3.26 3.72
CA ASN A 455 -17.43 2.93 2.30
C ASN A 455 -18.74 2.71 1.52
N VAL A 456 -19.86 2.36 2.18
CA VAL A 456 -21.19 2.33 1.52
C VAL A 456 -21.58 3.73 1.02
N PHE A 457 -21.25 4.76 1.81
CA PHE A 457 -21.41 6.16 1.44
C PHE A 457 -20.58 6.54 0.20
N PHE A 458 -19.39 5.94 0.04
CA PHE A 458 -18.42 6.35 -0.99
C PHE A 458 -18.94 6.21 -2.40
N ARG A 459 -19.74 5.17 -2.65
CA ARG A 459 -20.23 4.86 -4.00
C ARG A 459 -21.06 6.01 -4.61
N LYS A 460 -21.58 6.92 -3.78
CA LYS A 460 -22.30 8.11 -4.26
C LYS A 460 -21.36 9.25 -4.68
N TYR A 461 -20.14 9.33 -4.15
CA TYR A 461 -19.26 10.51 -4.26
C TYR A 461 -17.89 10.23 -4.91
N LEU A 462 -17.46 8.97 -4.93
CA LEU A 462 -16.19 8.60 -5.54
C LEU A 462 -16.39 8.17 -6.98
N THR A 463 -15.46 8.59 -7.83
CA THR A 463 -15.31 8.03 -9.17
C THR A 463 -14.82 6.57 -9.07
N PRO A 464 -14.99 5.76 -10.13
CA PRO A 464 -14.47 4.39 -10.15
C PRO A 464 -12.96 4.31 -9.84
N ASP A 465 -12.18 5.29 -10.32
CA ASP A 465 -10.73 5.34 -10.11
C ASP A 465 -10.37 5.66 -8.65
N GLU A 466 -11.07 6.63 -8.04
CA GLU A 466 -10.91 6.97 -6.61
C GLU A 466 -11.24 5.77 -5.72
N LEU A 467 -12.35 5.08 -6.01
CA LEU A 467 -12.77 3.89 -5.28
C LEU A 467 -11.77 2.74 -5.45
N SER A 468 -11.26 2.52 -6.67
CA SER A 468 -10.24 1.49 -6.93
C SER A 468 -8.95 1.76 -6.14
N CYS A 469 -8.48 3.02 -6.08
CA CYS A 469 -7.30 3.40 -5.29
C CYS A 469 -7.48 3.10 -3.80
N TYR A 470 -8.64 3.47 -3.25
CA TYR A 470 -8.94 3.23 -1.84
C TYR A 470 -8.92 1.75 -1.50
N VAL A 471 -9.57 0.92 -2.33
CA VAL A 471 -9.61 -0.53 -2.10
C VAL A 471 -8.22 -1.16 -2.17
N ARG A 472 -7.40 -0.76 -3.16
CA ARG A 472 -6.02 -1.27 -3.31
C ARG A 472 -5.11 -0.88 -2.16
N THR A 473 -5.38 0.24 -1.50
CA THR A 473 -4.60 0.67 -0.32
C THR A 473 -4.93 -0.17 0.91
N ASN A 474 -6.18 -0.59 1.04
CA ASN A 474 -6.69 -1.26 2.23
C ASN A 474 -6.57 -2.78 2.18
N VAL A 475 -6.67 -3.42 1.00
CA VAL A 475 -6.51 -4.87 0.87
C VAL A 475 -5.04 -5.21 0.64
N ARG A 476 -4.31 -5.41 1.74
CA ARG A 476 -2.86 -5.70 1.75
C ARG A 476 -2.52 -6.87 2.66
N HIS A 477 -1.25 -7.25 2.72
CA HIS A 477 -0.78 -8.24 3.69
C HIS A 477 -0.62 -7.61 5.09
N HIS A 478 -0.74 -8.44 6.13
CA HIS A 478 -0.52 -8.07 7.54
C HIS A 478 0.63 -8.83 8.22
N LEU A 479 1.44 -9.56 7.45
CA LEU A 479 2.53 -10.40 7.99
C LEU A 479 3.64 -9.62 8.73
N ASN A 480 3.69 -8.30 8.58
CA ASN A 480 4.60 -7.39 9.28
C ASN A 480 3.95 -6.72 10.50
N GLU A 481 2.75 -7.15 10.85
CA GLU A 481 2.02 -6.71 12.03
C GLU A 481 2.11 -7.82 13.08
N GLU A 482 2.25 -7.46 14.35
CA GLU A 482 2.32 -8.41 15.48
C GLU A 482 0.92 -8.99 15.77
N LEU A 483 0.41 -9.77 14.82
CA LEU A 483 -0.93 -10.35 14.84
C LEU A 483 -0.85 -11.86 14.69
N GLY A 484 -1.57 -12.58 15.56
CA GLY A 484 -1.80 -14.00 15.41
C GLY A 484 -2.73 -14.35 14.23
N PRO A 485 -2.84 -15.64 13.88
CA PRO A 485 -3.63 -16.10 12.75
C PRO A 485 -5.11 -15.68 12.79
N LEU A 486 -5.74 -15.65 13.98
CA LEU A 486 -7.15 -15.27 14.09
C LEU A 486 -7.36 -13.77 13.90
N ALA A 487 -6.53 -12.93 14.52
CA ALA A 487 -6.58 -11.48 14.37
C ALA A 487 -6.33 -11.04 12.92
N GLN A 488 -5.40 -11.70 12.22
CA GLN A 488 -5.20 -11.44 10.78
C GLN A 488 -6.43 -11.82 9.95
N LEU A 489 -7.04 -12.98 10.20
CA LEU A 489 -8.25 -13.40 9.49
C LEU A 489 -9.44 -12.48 9.79
N VAL A 490 -9.55 -11.96 11.02
CA VAL A 490 -10.56 -10.94 11.40
C VAL A 490 -10.42 -9.68 10.56
N ARG A 491 -9.19 -9.17 10.37
CA ARG A 491 -8.94 -8.00 9.51
C ARG A 491 -9.32 -8.28 8.06
N HIS A 492 -8.83 -9.40 7.51
CA HIS A 492 -9.11 -9.78 6.14
C HIS A 492 -10.60 -10.03 5.86
N ALA A 493 -11.36 -10.57 6.83
CA ALA A 493 -12.80 -10.78 6.66
C ALA A 493 -13.56 -9.49 6.34
N MET A 494 -13.15 -8.36 6.94
CA MET A 494 -13.72 -7.05 6.65
C MET A 494 -13.12 -6.40 5.40
N GLU A 495 -11.78 -6.40 5.27
CA GLU A 495 -11.11 -5.77 4.12
C GLU A 495 -11.48 -6.43 2.78
N PHE A 496 -11.71 -7.74 2.78
CA PHE A 496 -12.19 -8.47 1.60
C PHE A 496 -13.49 -7.88 1.04
N GLN A 497 -14.37 -7.38 1.92
CA GLN A 497 -15.64 -6.78 1.51
C GLN A 497 -15.45 -5.50 0.70
N TYR A 498 -14.31 -4.82 0.84
CA TYR A 498 -13.98 -3.64 0.05
C TYR A 498 -13.79 -3.99 -1.43
N LEU A 499 -13.35 -5.20 -1.76
CA LEU A 499 -13.18 -5.64 -3.16
C LEU A 499 -14.51 -5.66 -3.93
N ALA A 500 -15.61 -5.98 -3.25
CA ALA A 500 -16.95 -5.94 -3.84
C ALA A 500 -17.40 -4.50 -4.17
N LEU A 501 -16.88 -3.49 -3.44
CA LEU A 501 -17.21 -2.10 -3.70
C LEU A 501 -16.52 -1.57 -4.96
N ALA A 502 -15.28 -2.01 -5.25
CA ALA A 502 -14.50 -1.58 -6.41
C ALA A 502 -14.72 -2.41 -7.69
N GLU A 503 -15.78 -3.22 -7.75
CA GLU A 503 -16.14 -4.02 -8.93
C GLU A 503 -15.00 -4.93 -9.46
N ILE A 504 -14.14 -5.42 -8.57
CA ILE A 504 -13.11 -6.40 -8.92
C ILE A 504 -13.81 -7.69 -9.39
N SER A 505 -13.47 -8.15 -10.61
CA SER A 505 -14.17 -9.28 -11.26
C SER A 505 -13.94 -10.63 -10.57
N ASP A 506 -12.74 -10.83 -10.01
CA ASP A 506 -12.39 -12.00 -9.19
C ASP A 506 -11.78 -11.55 -7.85
N PRO A 507 -12.63 -11.21 -6.84
CA PRO A 507 -12.16 -10.75 -5.54
C PRO A 507 -11.28 -11.76 -4.82
N MET A 508 -11.60 -13.06 -4.91
CA MET A 508 -10.80 -14.09 -4.24
C MET A 508 -9.45 -14.27 -4.91
N GLY A 509 -9.39 -14.33 -6.25
CA GLY A 509 -8.13 -14.40 -6.98
C GLY A 509 -7.24 -13.17 -6.71
N TYR A 510 -7.84 -11.98 -6.62
CA TYR A 510 -7.12 -10.77 -6.23
C TYR A 510 -6.56 -10.87 -4.81
N PHE A 511 -7.40 -11.22 -3.83
CA PHE A 511 -7.00 -11.32 -2.42
C PHE A 511 -5.88 -12.35 -2.22
N LEU A 512 -6.06 -13.58 -2.70
CA LEU A 512 -5.06 -14.64 -2.55
C LEU A 512 -3.76 -14.31 -3.30
N GLY A 513 -3.89 -13.70 -4.49
CA GLY A 513 -2.76 -13.35 -5.32
C GLY A 513 -1.90 -12.19 -4.82
N THR A 514 -2.42 -11.31 -3.96
CA THR A 514 -1.75 -10.05 -3.55
C THR A 514 -1.32 -9.98 -2.08
N SER A 515 -1.93 -10.76 -1.19
CA SER A 515 -1.79 -10.66 0.28
C SER A 515 -0.86 -11.70 0.93
N TYR A 516 -0.24 -12.59 0.15
CA TYR A 516 0.49 -13.80 0.61
C TYR A 516 -0.36 -14.82 1.40
N PHE A 517 -1.66 -14.56 1.57
CA PHE A 517 -2.53 -15.35 2.42
C PHE A 517 -2.58 -16.83 2.02
N GLU A 518 -2.61 -17.11 0.71
CA GLU A 518 -2.55 -18.47 0.18
C GLU A 518 -1.29 -19.21 0.65
N GLY A 519 -0.13 -18.56 0.55
CA GLY A 519 1.15 -19.16 0.88
C GLY A 519 1.32 -19.46 2.38
N TYR A 520 0.91 -18.53 3.24
CA TYR A 520 1.14 -18.66 4.69
C TYR A 520 0.02 -19.37 5.45
N PHE A 521 -1.23 -19.29 4.98
CA PHE A 521 -2.38 -19.85 5.71
C PHE A 521 -3.02 -21.04 5.02
N LEU A 522 -3.20 -21.00 3.69
CA LEU A 522 -3.87 -22.10 2.98
C LEU A 522 -2.91 -23.26 2.72
N ARG A 523 -1.74 -22.99 2.13
CA ARG A 523 -0.75 -24.03 1.81
C ARG A 523 -0.18 -24.75 3.05
N THR A 524 -0.11 -24.06 4.17
CA THR A 524 0.37 -24.60 5.47
C THR A 524 -0.75 -25.27 6.27
N GLY A 525 -1.98 -25.27 5.76
CA GLY A 525 -3.15 -25.88 6.38
C GLY A 525 -3.63 -25.19 7.66
N VAL A 526 -3.30 -23.92 7.87
CA VAL A 526 -3.87 -23.13 9.00
C VAL A 526 -5.37 -22.97 8.80
N PHE A 527 -5.79 -22.62 7.59
CA PHE A 527 -7.19 -22.56 7.18
C PHE A 527 -7.42 -23.34 5.89
N THR A 528 -8.68 -23.69 5.62
CA THR A 528 -9.08 -24.19 4.30
C THR A 528 -9.76 -23.08 3.51
N GLU A 529 -9.55 -23.05 2.19
CA GLU A 529 -10.16 -22.03 1.32
C GLU A 529 -11.69 -22.01 1.45
N GLN A 530 -12.32 -23.18 1.59
CA GLN A 530 -13.76 -23.30 1.79
C GLN A 530 -14.25 -22.57 3.05
N ARG A 531 -13.54 -22.69 4.18
CA ARG A 531 -13.93 -22.01 5.44
C ARG A 531 -13.71 -20.51 5.36
N VAL A 532 -12.61 -20.09 4.73
CA VAL A 532 -12.33 -18.66 4.51
C VAL A 532 -13.40 -18.04 3.61
N ARG A 533 -13.79 -18.72 2.52
CA ARG A 533 -14.92 -18.31 1.67
C ARG A 533 -16.22 -18.20 2.45
N ALA A 534 -16.57 -19.21 3.23
CA ALA A 534 -17.79 -19.19 4.04
C ALA A 534 -17.81 -18.02 5.05
N LEU A 535 -16.66 -17.73 5.68
CA LEU A 535 -16.50 -16.58 6.56
C LEU A 535 -16.68 -15.25 5.82
N PHE A 536 -16.07 -15.11 4.64
CA PHE A 536 -16.19 -13.90 3.83
C PHE A 536 -17.62 -13.69 3.33
N ASP A 537 -18.30 -14.76 2.92
CA ASP A 537 -19.71 -14.73 2.51
C ASP A 537 -20.63 -14.38 3.69
N ALA A 538 -20.39 -14.93 4.87
CA ALA A 538 -21.14 -14.60 6.08
C ALA A 538 -20.95 -13.11 6.47
N THR A 539 -19.71 -12.61 6.38
CA THR A 539 -19.40 -11.20 6.61
C THR A 539 -20.09 -10.30 5.58
N ALA A 540 -20.10 -10.72 4.30
CA ALA A 540 -20.80 -10.02 3.23
C ALA A 540 -22.30 -9.90 3.49
N ARG A 541 -22.95 -10.97 4.00
CA ARG A 541 -24.38 -10.94 4.36
C ARG A 541 -24.69 -9.91 5.45
N VAL A 542 -23.85 -9.80 6.48
CA VAL A 542 -23.98 -8.75 7.51
C VAL A 542 -23.83 -7.37 6.86
N CYS A 543 -22.77 -7.17 6.09
CA CYS A 543 -22.47 -5.91 5.42
C CYS A 543 -23.60 -5.47 4.48
N ALA A 544 -24.22 -6.41 3.77
CA ALA A 544 -25.32 -6.16 2.85
C ALA A 544 -26.61 -5.68 3.53
N CYS A 545 -26.74 -5.83 4.86
CA CYS A 545 -27.91 -5.38 5.62
C CYS A 545 -27.91 -3.86 5.89
N TYR A 546 -26.78 -3.17 5.71
CA TYR A 546 -26.68 -1.74 5.93
C TYR A 546 -27.16 -0.96 4.72
N GLU A 547 -27.98 0.06 4.95
CA GLU A 547 -28.57 0.89 3.92
C GLU A 547 -28.43 2.37 4.26
N LEU A 548 -28.20 3.18 3.22
CA LEU A 548 -28.23 4.63 3.31
C LEU A 548 -29.69 5.10 3.41
N ASP A 549 -30.02 5.93 4.40
CA ASP A 549 -31.33 6.57 4.51
C ASP A 549 -31.52 7.57 3.36
N ARG A 550 -32.13 7.10 2.27
CA ARG A 550 -32.38 7.92 1.07
C ARG A 550 -33.22 9.16 1.36
N ALA A 551 -34.05 9.16 2.40
CA ALA A 551 -34.89 10.30 2.73
C ALA A 551 -34.06 11.49 3.27
N ALA A 552 -32.90 11.24 3.87
CA ALA A 552 -31.99 12.27 4.37
C ALA A 552 -31.20 13.01 3.26
N PHE A 553 -31.20 12.47 2.03
CA PHE A 553 -30.43 13.01 0.91
C PHE A 553 -31.31 13.62 -0.19
N VAL A 554 -30.73 14.58 -0.90
CA VAL A 554 -31.21 15.09 -2.19
C VAL A 554 -30.73 14.12 -3.29
N GLU A 555 -31.61 13.83 -4.26
CA GLU A 555 -31.32 12.99 -5.42
C GLU A 555 -30.43 13.71 -6.44
#